data_AF-A0A5B8MSX4-F1
#
_entry.id   AF-A0A5B8MSX4-F1
#
_cell.length_a   1.000
_cell.length_b   1.000
_cell.length_c   1.000
_cell.angle_alpha   90.00
_cell.angle_beta   90.00
_cell.angle_gamma   90.00
#
_symmetry.space_group_name_H-M   'P 1'
#
loop_
_entity.id
_entity.type
_entity.pdbx_description
1 polymer ?
#
loop_
_entity_poly.entity_id
_entity_poly.type
_entity_poly.pdbx_seq_one_letter_code
_entity_poly.pdbx_strand_id
1 'polypeptide(L)'
;MSRFAVPEVPFNEGGWGPCTLPAHLKDVPYAPYGKNDKIGRVADWTSSGRDHHHHHGGKYDKRREKERQEESAIAASVFGYGAFQTEEEDSFSLVDNRPTYKPRYGRRPQKYVSRREREKEREEKIKLQGGPAAQAAKLQRPKRKENWNYYHRDQNRYKYAASVDIRPEWTVLEQIQLSSLNKLSLRAGEGKEITRCGTLAFYDKTYDRVTPRTEKALRKQVPYLTPNVTASEDPVFQKHKDGSVKAEGADGSGEGRTTVYATDMVLATLMCAPRSVYSWDILVKKEGGAIYLDKRTGGVIDETTVSETSPEPIAPDKESINGHFKLCKEATMINTVFPMQVLKTQDGATYDMGSKSPFAPENQPSTKGHVYKSWPLGDKYEVVVRCDVDGVMESKGQTVLANFRALNEFDPRITGVDWRQKIENQRGAVLATELKNNSNKLSKWTAQAVLGGVEVLKLGYVARTHHKDNKRHAIIGTQSFKPKDFANQINLKEDSCWGIIHAFLDLLDKMEDGTFLIFKDPNRPIVRIYETPATAFVSNYTEEYIPENEQALPSQDNADKEDKEDDV
;
A
#
# COMPACT_ATOMS: atom_id res chain seq x y z
N MET A 1 28.44 14.17 75.61
CA MET A 1 27.12 14.67 75.16
C MET A 1 26.70 13.84 73.95
N SER A 2 25.61 13.08 74.06
CA SER A 2 25.02 12.37 72.92
C SER A 2 24.44 13.39 71.95
N ARG A 3 24.93 13.40 70.71
CA ARG A 3 24.51 14.35 69.66
C ARG A 3 23.20 13.85 69.03
N PHE A 4 22.09 14.50 69.34
CA PHE A 4 20.84 14.35 68.61
C PHE A 4 20.72 15.49 67.60
N ALA A 5 20.79 15.17 66.31
CA ALA A 5 20.53 16.13 65.25
C ALA A 5 19.03 16.19 64.99
N VAL A 6 18.48 17.40 64.89
CA VAL A 6 17.06 17.61 64.54
C VAL A 6 16.85 17.10 63.12
N PRO A 7 15.88 16.19 62.87
CA PRO A 7 15.60 15.71 61.53
C PRO A 7 14.99 16.82 60.68
N GLU A 8 15.41 16.93 59.42
CA GLU A 8 14.80 17.83 58.46
C GLU A 8 13.41 17.31 58.07
N VAL A 9 12.40 18.17 58.19
CA VAL A 9 11.01 17.87 57.81
C VAL A 9 10.61 18.82 56.69
N PRO A 10 10.10 18.32 55.55
CA PRO A 10 9.69 19.17 54.44
C PRO A 10 8.48 20.05 54.82
N PHE A 11 8.54 21.33 54.46
CA PHE A 11 7.47 22.30 54.70
C PHE A 11 6.60 22.45 53.45
N ASN A 12 5.27 22.40 53.61
CA ASN A 12 4.30 22.54 52.53
C ASN A 12 3.33 23.68 52.85
N GLU A 13 3.48 24.81 52.18
CA GLU A 13 2.65 26.01 52.39
C GLU A 13 1.20 25.82 51.90
N GLY A 14 0.99 25.00 50.86
CA GLY A 14 -0.28 24.87 50.16
C GLY A 14 -1.22 23.78 50.69
N GLY A 15 -0.80 23.01 51.71
CA GLY A 15 -1.64 21.97 52.30
C GLY A 15 -0.85 20.88 53.02
N TRP A 16 -1.51 19.75 53.25
CA TRP A 16 -0.92 18.57 53.88
C TRP A 16 -0.49 17.55 52.83
N GLY A 17 0.73 17.03 52.94
CA GLY A 17 1.27 15.99 52.05
C GLY A 17 2.68 16.30 51.51
N PRO A 18 3.26 15.39 50.70
CA PRO A 18 4.61 15.55 50.16
C PRO A 18 4.67 16.73 49.19
N CYS A 19 5.63 17.63 49.41
CA CYS A 19 5.90 18.78 48.53
C CYS A 19 7.12 18.58 47.60
N THR A 20 7.95 17.56 47.87
CA THR A 20 9.18 17.28 47.11
C THR A 20 9.35 15.79 46.86
N LEU A 21 10.00 15.45 45.73
CA LEU A 21 10.42 14.09 45.44
C LEU A 21 11.60 13.70 46.37
N PRO A 22 11.65 12.45 46.87
CA PRO A 22 12.78 11.98 47.67
C PRO A 22 14.11 12.12 46.91
N ALA A 23 15.14 12.63 47.59
CA ALA A 23 16.44 12.93 46.95
C ALA A 23 17.05 11.72 46.21
N HIS A 24 16.86 10.50 46.71
CA HIS A 24 17.40 9.27 46.11
C HIS A 24 16.68 8.82 44.81
N LEU A 25 15.54 9.43 44.46
CA LEU A 25 14.78 9.12 43.23
C LEU A 25 14.75 10.30 42.23
N LYS A 26 15.30 11.47 42.60
CA LYS A 26 15.19 12.68 41.79
C LYS A 26 15.85 12.53 40.41
N ASP A 27 16.99 11.84 40.36
CA ASP A 27 17.81 11.70 39.14
C ASP A 27 17.79 10.27 38.58
N VAL A 28 16.85 9.43 39.03
CA VAL A 28 16.72 8.02 38.62
C VAL A 28 15.37 7.82 37.93
N PRO A 29 15.32 7.36 36.66
CA PRO A 29 14.07 6.95 36.04
C PRO A 29 13.39 5.89 36.91
N TYR A 30 12.19 6.19 37.41
CA TYR A 30 11.52 5.28 38.34
C TYR A 30 10.74 4.22 37.56
N ALA A 31 11.04 2.94 37.86
CA ALA A 31 10.17 1.83 37.50
C ALA A 31 9.84 0.99 38.75
N PRO A 32 8.57 0.58 38.94
CA PRO A 32 8.22 -0.32 40.02
C PRO A 32 8.85 -1.70 39.80
N TYR A 33 9.36 -2.32 40.86
CA TYR A 33 9.94 -3.66 40.81
C TYR A 33 9.69 -4.43 42.12
N GLY A 34 9.63 -5.77 42.04
CA GLY A 34 9.56 -6.65 43.20
C GLY A 34 10.91 -7.27 43.53
N LYS A 35 11.42 -7.08 44.76
CA LYS A 35 12.66 -7.76 45.21
C LYS A 35 12.55 -9.29 45.27
N ASN A 36 11.33 -9.81 45.29
CA ASN A 36 11.03 -11.25 45.35
C ASN A 36 10.83 -11.87 43.96
N ASP A 37 11.09 -11.12 42.88
CA ASP A 37 11.01 -11.66 41.54
C ASP A 37 12.15 -12.63 41.26
N LYS A 38 11.85 -13.67 40.49
CA LYS A 38 12.87 -14.64 40.07
C LYS A 38 13.88 -13.92 39.18
N ILE A 39 15.14 -13.99 39.56
CA ILE A 39 16.27 -13.48 38.80
C ILE A 39 16.81 -14.61 37.92
N GLY A 40 17.19 -14.31 36.67
CA GLY A 40 17.79 -15.27 35.72
C GLY A 40 16.88 -15.62 34.55
N ARG A 41 16.93 -14.81 33.49
CA ARG A 41 16.32 -15.11 32.18
C ARG A 41 17.43 -15.11 31.14
N VAL A 42 17.47 -16.15 30.31
CA VAL A 42 18.45 -16.24 29.22
C VAL A 42 17.97 -15.39 28.05
N ALA A 43 18.85 -14.54 27.51
CA ALA A 43 18.65 -13.92 26.21
C ALA A 43 19.24 -14.85 25.15
N ASP A 44 18.40 -15.37 24.25
CA ASP A 44 18.82 -16.27 23.18
C ASP A 44 18.32 -15.71 21.84
N TRP A 45 19.25 -15.20 21.05
CA TRP A 45 19.01 -14.66 19.70
C TRP A 45 18.89 -15.75 18.63
N THR A 46 19.17 -17.02 18.96
CA THR A 46 19.06 -18.16 18.04
C THR A 46 17.76 -18.94 18.21
N SER A 47 17.04 -18.73 19.31
CA SER A 47 15.80 -19.42 19.60
C SER A 47 14.66 -18.89 18.72
N SER A 48 14.30 -19.64 17.67
CA SER A 48 12.97 -19.50 17.06
C SER A 48 11.94 -19.71 18.16
N GLY A 49 11.12 -18.70 18.50
CA GLY A 49 10.27 -18.56 19.70
C GLY A 49 9.22 -19.66 19.99
N ARG A 50 9.61 -20.92 19.88
CA ARG A 50 8.89 -22.16 20.13
C ARG A 50 9.93 -23.08 20.77
N ASP A 51 9.83 -23.31 22.08
CA ASP A 51 9.97 -24.67 22.66
C ASP A 51 10.26 -24.74 24.16
N HIS A 52 10.35 -23.63 24.91
CA HIS A 52 10.50 -23.77 26.37
C HIS A 52 9.20 -23.80 27.21
N HIS A 53 8.02 -23.48 26.64
CA HIS A 53 6.81 -23.25 27.46
C HIS A 53 5.83 -24.42 27.62
N HIS A 54 6.16 -25.64 27.17
CA HIS A 54 5.13 -26.69 27.04
C HIS A 54 5.24 -27.94 27.90
N HIS A 55 6.26 -28.11 28.74
CA HIS A 55 6.40 -29.41 29.42
C HIS A 55 6.22 -29.47 30.95
N HIS A 56 6.12 -28.39 31.73
CA HIS A 56 6.04 -28.56 33.20
C HIS A 56 5.26 -27.52 34.05
N GLY A 57 4.16 -26.92 33.57
CA GLY A 57 3.38 -25.96 34.38
C GLY A 57 1.87 -26.21 34.38
N GLY A 58 1.29 -26.52 35.55
CA GLY A 58 -0.16 -26.69 35.74
C GLY A 58 -0.96 -25.39 35.52
N LYS A 59 -2.28 -25.51 35.36
CA LYS A 59 -3.20 -24.38 35.03
C LYS A 59 -3.11 -23.15 35.97
N TYR A 60 -2.58 -23.30 37.19
CA TYR A 60 -2.43 -22.21 38.15
C TYR A 60 -1.20 -21.32 37.89
N ASP A 61 -0.14 -21.81 37.24
CA ASP A 61 1.06 -21.01 36.92
C ASP A 61 0.78 -19.95 35.84
N LYS A 62 -0.11 -20.26 34.88
CA LYS A 62 -0.41 -19.38 33.74
C LYS A 62 -1.06 -18.05 34.12
N ARG A 63 -1.77 -17.97 35.26
CA ARG A 63 -2.40 -16.72 35.71
C ARG A 63 -1.38 -15.80 36.38
N ARG A 64 -0.50 -16.36 37.20
CA ARG A 64 0.56 -15.65 37.92
C ARG A 64 1.67 -15.16 36.97
N GLU A 65 1.90 -15.87 35.87
CA GLU A 65 2.87 -15.50 34.83
C GLU A 65 2.35 -14.38 33.92
N LYS A 66 1.03 -14.32 33.69
CA LYS A 66 0.38 -13.22 32.96
C LYS A 66 0.40 -11.90 33.75
N GLU A 67 0.15 -11.96 35.06
CA GLU A 67 0.25 -10.79 35.96
C GLU A 67 1.71 -10.28 36.04
N ARG A 68 2.71 -11.18 36.06
CA ARG A 68 4.15 -10.82 35.98
C ARG A 68 4.55 -10.19 34.64
N GLN A 69 3.94 -10.63 33.53
CA GLN A 69 4.18 -10.03 32.20
C GLN A 69 3.63 -8.61 32.11
N GLU A 70 2.49 -8.33 32.76
CA GLU A 70 1.89 -7.00 32.80
C GLU A 70 2.73 -6.03 33.67
N GLU A 71 3.23 -6.46 34.84
CA GLU A 71 4.16 -5.65 35.66
C GLU A 71 5.53 -5.42 34.98
N SER A 72 6.09 -6.45 34.34
CA SER A 72 7.37 -6.33 33.63
C SER A 72 7.27 -5.50 32.35
N ALA A 73 6.10 -5.42 31.70
CA ALA A 73 5.86 -4.56 30.54
C ALA A 73 5.84 -3.07 30.89
N ILE A 74 5.38 -2.72 32.11
CA ILE A 74 5.41 -1.34 32.61
C ILE A 74 6.85 -0.93 32.98
N ALA A 75 7.66 -1.82 33.54
CA ALA A 75 9.07 -1.54 33.83
C ALA A 75 9.95 -1.45 32.56
N ALA A 76 9.62 -2.22 31.51
CA ALA A 76 10.35 -2.23 30.24
C ALA A 76 10.18 -0.93 29.43
N SER A 77 9.11 -0.15 29.65
CA SER A 77 8.85 1.08 28.89
C SER A 77 9.73 2.25 29.35
N VAL A 78 10.12 2.30 30.63
CA VAL A 78 10.92 3.40 31.19
C VAL A 78 12.42 3.22 30.90
N PHE A 79 12.92 1.99 30.91
CA PHE A 79 14.33 1.67 30.65
C PHE A 79 14.62 1.12 29.23
N GLY A 80 13.60 1.03 28.37
CA GLY A 80 13.72 0.55 27.00
C GLY A 80 14.29 1.55 25.99
N TYR A 81 14.69 2.75 26.42
CA TYR A 81 15.07 3.88 25.57
C TYR A 81 16.31 3.66 24.65
N GLY A 82 16.98 2.50 24.71
CA GLY A 82 18.05 2.11 23.78
C GLY A 82 17.81 0.80 23.01
N ALA A 83 16.65 0.14 23.17
CA ALA A 83 16.34 -1.15 22.53
C ALA A 83 15.27 -1.04 21.42
N PHE A 84 14.83 0.17 21.09
CA PHE A 84 13.90 0.44 19.98
C PHE A 84 14.59 0.83 18.66
N GLN A 85 15.92 0.69 18.56
CA GLN A 85 16.69 0.86 17.32
C GLN A 85 17.86 -0.13 17.25
N THR A 86 17.58 -1.33 16.75
CA THR A 86 18.08 -1.86 15.47
C THR A 86 17.23 -3.10 15.24
N GLU A 87 16.42 -3.10 14.20
CA GLU A 87 15.83 -4.34 13.71
C GLU A 87 17.01 -5.31 13.51
N GLU A 88 16.95 -6.51 14.12
CA GLU A 88 17.92 -7.57 13.84
C GLU A 88 17.78 -7.91 12.35
N GLU A 89 18.61 -7.24 11.55
CA GLU A 89 18.65 -7.35 10.11
C GLU A 89 19.36 -8.64 9.70
N ASP A 90 18.57 -9.70 9.44
CA ASP A 90 19.04 -10.85 8.66
C ASP A 90 19.31 -10.48 7.17
N SER A 91 19.17 -9.21 6.79
CA SER A 91 19.43 -8.67 5.44
C SER A 91 20.91 -8.63 5.07
N PHE A 92 21.82 -8.66 6.04
CA PHE A 92 23.25 -8.62 5.78
C PHE A 92 23.82 -10.04 5.60
N SER A 93 24.31 -10.33 4.40
CA SER A 93 25.12 -11.52 4.14
C SER A 93 26.61 -11.18 4.20
N LEU A 94 27.39 -11.91 5.01
CA LEU A 94 28.85 -11.84 4.97
C LEU A 94 29.34 -12.42 3.63
N VAL A 95 30.09 -11.64 2.84
CA VAL A 95 30.68 -12.11 1.58
C VAL A 95 31.92 -12.93 1.89
N ASP A 96 31.81 -14.26 1.82
CA ASP A 96 32.96 -15.17 1.91
C ASP A 96 33.40 -15.61 0.49
N ASN A 97 34.64 -15.29 0.12
CA ASN A 97 35.24 -15.68 -1.16
C ASN A 97 35.88 -17.08 -1.12
N ARG A 98 35.69 -17.85 -0.04
CA ARG A 98 36.21 -19.21 0.09
C ARG A 98 35.19 -20.25 -0.39
N PRO A 99 35.63 -21.34 -1.05
CA PRO A 99 34.73 -22.39 -1.50
C PRO A 99 34.07 -23.10 -0.30
N THR A 100 32.73 -23.11 -0.28
CA THR A 100 31.91 -23.74 0.78
C THR A 100 32.26 -25.23 0.97
N TYR A 101 32.63 -25.60 2.20
CA TYR A 101 32.88 -26.98 2.62
C TYR A 101 31.58 -27.79 2.69
N LYS A 102 31.47 -28.88 1.92
CA LYS A 102 30.35 -29.84 2.00
C LYS A 102 30.75 -31.02 2.90
N PRO A 103 30.17 -31.20 4.10
CA PRO A 103 30.46 -32.38 4.92
C PRO A 103 29.97 -33.66 4.22
N ARG A 104 30.89 -34.63 4.08
CA ARG A 104 30.76 -35.85 3.27
C ARG A 104 29.94 -36.98 3.92
N TYR A 105 29.29 -36.74 5.05
CA TYR A 105 28.50 -37.76 5.76
C TYR A 105 27.16 -37.21 6.22
N GLY A 106 26.11 -37.58 5.49
CA GLY A 106 24.73 -37.23 5.80
C GLY A 106 24.21 -37.96 7.04
N ARG A 107 23.80 -37.21 8.07
CA ARG A 107 22.84 -37.69 9.07
C ARG A 107 21.52 -37.99 8.35
N ARG A 108 21.08 -39.24 8.40
CA ARG A 108 19.77 -39.67 7.90
C ARG A 108 18.67 -38.77 8.47
N PRO A 109 17.78 -38.18 7.66
CA PRO A 109 16.61 -37.48 8.16
C PRO A 109 15.72 -38.49 8.88
N GLN A 110 15.44 -38.24 10.16
CA GLN A 110 14.47 -38.99 10.93
C GLN A 110 13.11 -38.81 10.25
N LYS A 111 12.58 -39.88 9.65
CA LYS A 111 11.26 -39.86 8.97
C LYS A 111 10.21 -39.42 9.98
N TYR A 112 9.77 -38.17 9.89
CA TYR A 112 8.51 -37.75 10.47
C TYR A 112 7.40 -38.52 9.76
N VAL A 113 6.87 -39.54 10.43
CA VAL A 113 5.65 -40.24 10.00
C VAL A 113 4.60 -39.17 9.74
N SER A 114 4.15 -39.08 8.49
CA SER A 114 3.18 -38.07 8.06
C SER A 114 1.92 -38.22 8.91
N ARG A 115 1.33 -37.08 9.32
CA ARG A 115 0.03 -37.02 10.00
C ARG A 115 -1.04 -37.89 9.31
N ARG A 116 -0.89 -38.08 8.00
CA ARG A 116 -1.76 -38.88 7.13
C ARG A 116 -1.62 -40.39 7.33
N GLU A 117 -0.44 -40.88 7.69
CA GLU A 117 -0.21 -42.30 8.02
C GLU A 117 -0.75 -42.63 9.41
N ARG A 118 -0.58 -41.71 10.36
CA ARG A 118 -1.13 -41.85 11.73
C ARG A 118 -2.67 -41.76 11.75
N GLU A 119 -3.28 -41.02 10.84
CA GLU A 119 -4.74 -40.98 10.65
C GLU A 119 -5.26 -42.26 9.98
N LYS A 120 -4.53 -42.83 9.01
CA LYS A 120 -4.88 -44.13 8.39
C LYS A 120 -4.84 -45.30 9.39
N GLU A 121 -3.80 -45.41 10.20
CA GLU A 121 -3.72 -46.43 11.27
C GLU A 121 -4.87 -46.32 12.28
N ARG A 122 -5.32 -45.09 12.55
CA ARG A 122 -6.42 -44.83 13.49
C ARG A 122 -7.77 -45.15 12.88
N GLU A 123 -7.96 -44.89 11.59
CA GLU A 123 -9.16 -45.28 10.83
C GLU A 123 -9.27 -46.80 10.65
N GLU A 124 -8.16 -47.50 10.46
CA GLU A 124 -8.13 -48.96 10.41
C GLU A 124 -8.48 -49.59 11.77
N LYS A 125 -7.97 -49.04 12.88
CA LYS A 125 -8.37 -49.47 14.23
C LYS A 125 -9.85 -49.21 14.54
N ILE A 126 -10.43 -48.13 14.03
CA ILE A 126 -11.85 -47.80 14.20
C ILE A 126 -12.75 -48.71 13.32
N LYS A 127 -12.27 -49.15 12.16
CA LYS A 127 -12.99 -50.12 11.31
C LYS A 127 -12.98 -51.54 11.89
N LEU A 128 -11.95 -51.91 12.65
CA LEU A 128 -11.84 -53.25 13.26
C LEU A 128 -12.75 -53.43 14.49
N GLN A 129 -13.14 -52.35 15.17
CA GLN A 129 -14.03 -52.37 16.34
C GLN A 129 -15.46 -51.99 15.92
N GLY A 130 -16.13 -52.90 15.20
CA GLY A 130 -17.52 -52.73 14.80
C GLY A 130 -18.46 -52.74 16.02
N GLY A 131 -19.09 -51.60 16.31
CA GLY A 131 -20.14 -51.52 17.33
C GLY A 131 -20.67 -50.10 17.56
N PRO A 132 -21.79 -49.94 18.30
CA PRO A 132 -22.47 -48.66 18.53
C PRO A 132 -21.58 -47.57 19.17
N ALA A 133 -20.48 -47.95 19.82
CA ALA A 133 -19.49 -47.04 20.39
C ALA A 133 -18.67 -46.26 19.34
N ALA A 134 -18.47 -46.82 18.14
CA ALA A 134 -17.75 -46.16 17.05
C ALA A 134 -18.54 -44.98 16.43
N GLN A 135 -19.87 -45.00 16.57
CA GLN A 135 -20.76 -43.95 16.08
C GLN A 135 -20.83 -42.77 17.06
N ALA A 136 -20.74 -43.02 18.37
CA ALA A 136 -20.64 -41.99 19.41
C ALA A 136 -19.32 -41.20 19.34
N ALA A 137 -18.21 -41.85 18.98
CA ALA A 137 -16.91 -41.19 18.81
C ALA A 137 -16.83 -40.24 17.60
N LYS A 138 -17.71 -40.42 16.59
CA LYS A 138 -17.83 -39.49 15.45
C LYS A 138 -18.63 -38.21 15.78
N LEU A 139 -19.53 -38.28 16.77
CA LEU A 139 -20.39 -37.16 17.18
C LEU A 139 -19.73 -36.21 18.19
N GLN A 140 -18.71 -36.64 18.92
CA GLN A 140 -17.92 -35.79 19.83
C GLN A 140 -16.62 -35.28 19.19
N ARG A 141 -16.66 -34.72 17.98
CA ARG A 141 -15.58 -33.81 17.54
C ARG A 141 -15.80 -32.48 18.28
N PRO A 142 -14.95 -32.09 19.25
CA PRO A 142 -15.03 -30.74 19.78
C PRO A 142 -14.64 -29.79 18.65
N LYS A 143 -15.51 -28.84 18.31
CA LYS A 143 -15.26 -27.70 17.40
C LYS A 143 -14.18 -26.75 17.98
N ARG A 144 -13.01 -27.29 18.35
CA ARG A 144 -11.90 -26.55 18.98
C ARG A 144 -10.67 -26.49 18.07
N LYS A 145 -10.86 -26.70 16.77
CA LYS A 145 -9.81 -26.59 15.73
C LYS A 145 -9.91 -25.30 14.90
N GLU A 146 -10.99 -24.53 15.00
CA GLU A 146 -11.14 -23.28 14.23
C GLU A 146 -10.52 -22.06 14.93
N ASN A 147 -10.43 -22.07 16.27
CA ASN A 147 -9.86 -20.92 17.00
C ASN A 147 -8.32 -20.85 16.99
N TRP A 148 -7.59 -21.94 16.79
CA TRP A 148 -6.12 -21.90 16.77
C TRP A 148 -5.55 -21.27 15.49
N ASN A 149 -6.27 -21.35 14.37
CA ASN A 149 -5.86 -20.68 13.13
C ASN A 149 -6.17 -19.18 13.13
N TYR A 150 -7.06 -18.70 14.00
CA TYR A 150 -7.39 -17.28 14.08
C TYR A 150 -6.26 -16.49 14.77
N TYR A 151 -5.69 -17.04 15.85
CA TYR A 151 -4.58 -16.41 16.58
C TYR A 151 -3.23 -16.45 15.83
N HIS A 152 -3.00 -17.44 14.95
CA HIS A 152 -1.82 -17.47 14.07
C HIS A 152 -1.98 -16.59 12.82
N ARG A 153 -3.19 -16.13 12.48
CA ARG A 153 -3.43 -15.28 11.30
C ARG A 153 -2.92 -13.85 11.49
N ASP A 154 -2.92 -13.34 12.72
CA ASP A 154 -2.41 -11.99 13.01
C ASP A 154 -0.90 -11.94 13.25
N GLN A 155 -0.24 -13.07 13.53
CA GLN A 155 1.21 -13.10 13.77
C GLN A 155 2.06 -13.11 12.48
N ASN A 156 1.47 -13.33 11.31
CA ASN A 156 2.18 -13.48 10.03
C ASN A 156 1.72 -12.47 8.98
N ARG A 157 1.36 -11.23 9.36
CA ARG A 157 1.20 -10.16 8.37
C ARG A 157 2.57 -9.75 7.88
N TYR A 158 2.82 -9.93 6.59
CA TYR A 158 4.00 -9.37 5.93
C TYR A 158 4.05 -7.86 6.18
N LYS A 159 5.21 -7.35 6.58
CA LYS A 159 5.48 -5.90 6.57
C LYS A 159 5.70 -5.47 5.12
N TYR A 160 4.93 -4.49 4.66
CA TYR A 160 5.14 -3.88 3.34
C TYR A 160 6.08 -2.69 3.45
N ALA A 161 6.81 -2.41 2.37
CA ALA A 161 7.69 -1.25 2.27
C ALA A 161 6.86 0.03 2.14
N ALA A 162 7.39 1.12 2.69
CA ALA A 162 6.85 2.46 2.45
C ALA A 162 7.02 2.82 0.97
N SER A 163 6.15 3.70 0.48
CA SER A 163 6.25 4.21 -0.89
C SER A 163 7.39 5.22 -1.05
N VAL A 164 7.75 5.90 0.04
CA VAL A 164 8.86 6.86 0.13
C VAL A 164 9.50 6.75 1.51
N ASP A 165 10.82 6.93 1.56
CA ASP A 165 11.57 6.97 2.81
C ASP A 165 11.33 8.32 3.49
N ILE A 166 10.70 8.28 4.67
CA ILE A 166 10.42 9.47 5.47
C ILE A 166 11.72 9.95 6.09
N ARG A 167 12.07 11.21 5.84
CA ARG A 167 13.29 11.82 6.36
C ARG A 167 13.08 12.45 7.74
N PRO A 168 14.10 12.46 8.61
CA PRO A 168 13.99 13.04 9.96
C PRO A 168 13.64 14.53 9.98
N GLU A 169 14.05 15.28 8.95
CA GLU A 169 13.78 16.70 8.80
C GLU A 169 12.34 17.04 8.35
N TRP A 170 11.53 16.04 7.99
CA TRP A 170 10.14 16.27 7.59
C TRP A 170 9.23 16.38 8.79
N THR A 171 8.55 17.53 8.92
CA THR A 171 7.64 17.79 10.03
C THR A 171 6.28 17.16 9.77
N VAL A 172 5.76 16.39 10.73
CA VAL A 172 4.39 15.88 10.69
C VAL A 172 3.43 17.01 11.06
N LEU A 173 2.55 17.40 10.13
CA LEU A 173 1.54 18.42 10.37
C LEU A 173 0.23 17.83 10.86
N GLU A 174 -0.24 16.77 10.21
CA GLU A 174 -1.53 16.14 10.48
C GLU A 174 -1.45 14.61 10.43
N GLN A 175 -2.26 13.93 11.24
CA GLN A 175 -2.40 12.48 11.22
C GLN A 175 -3.87 12.07 11.22
N ILE A 176 -4.28 11.39 10.16
CA ILE A 176 -5.66 11.02 9.88
C ILE A 176 -5.79 9.51 9.92
N GLN A 177 -6.75 8.99 10.68
CA GLN A 177 -7.08 7.57 10.63
C GLN A 177 -8.00 7.27 9.44
N LEU A 178 -7.67 6.28 8.60
CA LEU A 178 -8.48 5.97 7.40
C LEU A 178 -9.95 5.67 7.71
N SER A 179 -10.26 5.18 8.91
CA SER A 179 -11.64 4.92 9.33
C SER A 179 -12.49 6.17 9.51
N SER A 180 -11.89 7.34 9.80
CA SER A 180 -12.65 8.59 9.92
C SER A 180 -13.19 9.06 8.57
N LEU A 181 -12.43 8.80 7.50
CA LEU A 181 -12.79 9.17 6.13
C LEU A 181 -14.06 8.48 5.63
N ASN A 182 -14.40 7.29 6.14
CA ASN A 182 -15.59 6.54 5.74
C ASN A 182 -16.92 7.24 6.06
N LYS A 183 -16.92 8.20 7.00
CA LYS A 183 -18.11 8.95 7.42
C LYS A 183 -18.31 10.25 6.65
N LEU A 184 -17.31 10.65 5.86
CA LEU A 184 -17.36 11.89 5.11
C LEU A 184 -18.32 11.75 3.94
N SER A 185 -19.07 12.82 3.68
CA SER A 185 -20.01 12.91 2.58
C SER A 185 -20.23 14.37 2.25
N LEU A 186 -20.03 14.73 0.99
CA LEU A 186 -20.29 16.07 0.48
C LEU A 186 -20.73 15.95 -0.98
N ARG A 187 -21.83 16.62 -1.33
CA ARG A 187 -22.28 16.70 -2.71
C ARG A 187 -21.54 17.83 -3.41
N ALA A 188 -20.67 17.49 -4.36
CA ALA A 188 -20.07 18.48 -5.26
C ALA A 188 -21.11 19.02 -6.25
N GLY A 189 -20.90 20.23 -6.77
CA GLY A 189 -21.71 20.74 -7.86
C GLY A 189 -21.46 19.99 -9.18
N GLU A 190 -22.22 20.33 -10.22
CA GLU A 190 -22.07 19.67 -11.51
C GLU A 190 -20.74 20.02 -12.19
N GLY A 191 -20.04 18.99 -12.66
CA GLY A 191 -18.76 19.15 -13.35
C GLY A 191 -18.93 19.79 -14.72
N LYS A 192 -18.35 20.96 -14.92
CA LYS A 192 -18.33 21.68 -16.20
C LYS A 192 -17.12 21.29 -17.01
N GLU A 193 -17.33 20.99 -18.29
CA GLU A 193 -16.24 20.70 -19.22
C GLU A 193 -15.55 21.99 -19.65
N ILE A 194 -14.22 22.02 -19.53
CA ILE A 194 -13.38 23.14 -19.96
C ILE A 194 -12.92 22.89 -21.39
N THR A 195 -12.30 21.74 -21.64
CA THR A 195 -11.79 21.37 -22.97
C THR A 195 -11.57 19.87 -23.09
N ARG A 196 -11.47 19.43 -24.34
CA ARG A 196 -11.16 18.06 -24.75
C ARG A 196 -9.97 18.09 -25.70
N CYS A 197 -9.01 17.19 -25.46
CA CYS A 197 -7.77 17.13 -26.21
C CYS A 197 -7.46 15.71 -26.68
N GLY A 198 -6.85 15.60 -27.86
CA GLY A 198 -6.34 14.35 -28.43
C GLY A 198 -7.21 13.77 -29.53
N THR A 199 -6.82 12.58 -29.97
CA THR A 199 -7.51 11.85 -31.03
C THR A 199 -7.63 10.41 -30.57
N LEU A 200 -8.83 9.85 -30.64
CA LEU A 200 -9.16 8.54 -30.12
C LEU A 200 -9.41 7.54 -31.24
N ALA A 201 -8.99 6.28 -31.04
CA ALA A 201 -9.35 5.20 -31.92
C ALA A 201 -10.64 4.51 -31.46
N PHE A 202 -11.31 3.83 -32.39
CA PHE A 202 -12.50 3.03 -32.09
C PHE A 202 -12.11 1.66 -31.54
N TYR A 203 -12.87 1.20 -30.55
CA TYR A 203 -12.78 -0.16 -30.04
C TYR A 203 -13.06 -1.20 -31.13
N ASP A 204 -12.25 -2.25 -31.16
CA ASP A 204 -12.45 -3.40 -32.02
C ASP A 204 -13.44 -4.39 -31.37
N LYS A 205 -14.69 -4.37 -31.86
CA LYS A 205 -15.78 -5.26 -31.43
C LYS A 205 -15.45 -6.75 -31.57
N THR A 206 -14.43 -7.15 -32.34
CA THR A 206 -14.02 -8.57 -32.39
C THR A 206 -13.51 -9.08 -31.04
N TYR A 207 -13.03 -8.20 -30.14
CA TYR A 207 -12.62 -8.58 -28.79
C TYR A 207 -13.79 -8.93 -27.85
N ASP A 208 -15.02 -8.61 -28.21
CA ASP A 208 -16.22 -9.02 -27.45
C ASP A 208 -16.54 -10.52 -27.64
N ARG A 209 -16.02 -11.13 -28.72
CA ARG A 209 -16.21 -12.55 -29.04
C ARG A 209 -15.08 -13.45 -28.56
N VAL A 210 -14.10 -12.90 -27.84
CA VAL A 210 -12.97 -13.66 -27.31
C VAL A 210 -13.44 -14.53 -26.15
N THR A 211 -13.05 -15.80 -26.19
CA THR A 211 -13.34 -16.81 -25.16
C THR A 211 -12.03 -17.49 -24.76
N PRO A 212 -11.99 -18.28 -23.66
CA PRO A 212 -10.82 -19.10 -23.34
C PRO A 212 -10.39 -20.07 -24.45
N ARG A 213 -11.32 -20.50 -25.31
CA ARG A 213 -11.03 -21.38 -26.46
C ARG A 213 -10.49 -20.63 -27.66
N THR A 214 -10.87 -19.36 -27.80
CA THR A 214 -10.46 -18.44 -28.88
C THR A 214 -9.67 -17.28 -28.30
N GLU A 215 -8.77 -17.57 -27.35
CA GLU A 215 -7.99 -16.57 -26.64
C GLU A 215 -7.07 -15.81 -27.62
N LYS A 216 -6.89 -14.51 -27.39
CA LYS A 216 -5.99 -13.67 -28.18
C LYS A 216 -4.73 -13.38 -27.37
N ALA A 217 -3.54 -13.64 -27.93
CA ALA A 217 -2.29 -13.32 -27.27
C ALA A 217 -2.17 -11.81 -26.99
N LEU A 218 -1.79 -11.43 -25.78
CA LEU A 218 -1.45 -10.05 -25.45
C LEU A 218 -0.09 -9.72 -26.09
N ARG A 219 0.02 -8.53 -26.68
CA ARG A 219 1.28 -8.01 -27.21
C ARG A 219 2.25 -7.79 -26.04
N LYS A 220 3.55 -7.86 -26.33
CA LYS A 220 4.59 -7.67 -25.31
C LYS A 220 4.93 -6.20 -25.04
N GLN A 221 4.64 -5.33 -26.01
CA GLN A 221 4.97 -3.92 -25.97
C GLN A 221 3.98 -3.11 -26.80
N VAL A 222 3.90 -1.82 -26.49
CA VAL A 222 3.22 -0.82 -27.32
C VAL A 222 4.24 -0.16 -28.26
N PRO A 223 3.81 0.34 -29.43
CA PRO A 223 4.73 0.96 -30.39
C PRO A 223 5.29 2.31 -29.90
N TYR A 224 4.51 3.06 -29.13
CA TYR A 224 4.88 4.32 -28.50
C TYR A 224 3.96 4.57 -27.29
N LEU A 225 4.35 5.49 -26.42
CA LEU A 225 3.56 5.92 -25.26
C LEU A 225 3.68 7.44 -25.10
N THR A 226 2.56 8.11 -24.84
CA THR A 226 2.61 9.54 -24.51
C THR A 226 3.18 9.76 -23.10
N PRO A 227 3.90 10.87 -22.85
CA PRO A 227 4.42 11.19 -21.54
C PRO A 227 3.33 11.20 -20.46
N ASN A 228 3.63 10.67 -19.28
CA ASN A 228 2.74 10.64 -18.12
C ASN A 228 2.96 11.88 -17.25
N VAL A 229 2.47 13.02 -17.73
CA VAL A 229 2.69 14.36 -17.13
C VAL A 229 1.82 14.57 -15.89
N THR A 230 2.40 15.14 -14.83
CA THR A 230 1.68 15.48 -13.59
C THR A 230 0.89 16.81 -13.72
N ALA A 231 0.17 17.24 -12.69
CA ALA A 231 -0.67 18.43 -12.75
C ALA A 231 0.16 19.73 -12.85
N SER A 232 1.21 19.91 -12.05
CA SER A 232 2.02 21.15 -12.11
C SER A 232 2.69 21.39 -13.46
N GLU A 233 3.04 20.33 -14.20
CA GLU A 233 3.68 20.38 -15.52
C GLU A 233 2.67 20.46 -16.68
N ASP A 234 1.36 20.48 -16.40
CA ASP A 234 0.32 20.46 -17.42
C ASP A 234 0.09 21.86 -18.05
N PRO A 235 0.35 22.04 -19.35
CA PRO A 235 0.23 23.34 -20.01
C PRO A 235 -1.23 23.81 -20.12
N VAL A 236 -2.21 22.92 -20.05
CA VAL A 236 -3.63 23.29 -20.06
C VAL A 236 -4.04 23.85 -18.70
N PHE A 237 -3.53 23.28 -17.60
CA PHE A 237 -3.76 23.84 -16.27
C PHE A 237 -3.10 25.20 -16.09
N GLN A 238 -1.87 25.39 -16.60
CA GLN A 238 -1.21 26.70 -16.55
C GLN A 238 -2.01 27.77 -17.32
N LYS A 239 -2.50 27.45 -18.53
CA LYS A 239 -3.39 28.35 -19.28
C LYS A 239 -4.70 28.65 -18.56
N HIS A 240 -5.29 27.67 -17.88
CA HIS A 240 -6.50 27.88 -17.08
C HIS A 240 -6.23 28.83 -15.92
N LYS A 241 -5.13 28.63 -15.19
CA LYS A 241 -4.71 29.50 -14.09
C LYS A 241 -4.56 30.95 -14.55
N ASP A 242 -3.80 31.17 -15.62
CA ASP A 242 -3.57 32.50 -16.17
C ASP A 242 -4.87 33.19 -16.64
N GLY A 243 -5.83 32.41 -17.16
CA GLY A 243 -7.15 32.90 -17.55
C GLY A 243 -8.02 33.29 -16.34
N SER A 244 -8.03 32.46 -15.31
CA SER A 244 -8.80 32.70 -14.07
C SER A 244 -8.32 33.94 -13.31
N VAL A 245 -7.01 34.12 -13.16
CA VAL A 245 -6.40 35.29 -12.50
C VAL A 245 -6.78 36.60 -13.22
N LYS A 246 -6.87 36.57 -14.56
CA LYS A 246 -7.26 37.75 -15.34
C LYS A 246 -8.75 38.10 -15.20
N ALA A 247 -9.61 37.12 -14.96
CA ALA A 247 -11.04 37.34 -14.76
C ALA A 247 -11.33 37.94 -13.38
N GLU A 248 -10.65 37.47 -12.33
CA GLU A 248 -10.81 37.99 -10.96
C GLU A 248 -10.29 39.43 -10.81
N GLY A 249 -9.26 39.82 -11.57
CA GLY A 249 -8.73 41.19 -11.59
C GLY A 249 -9.65 42.24 -12.23
N ALA A 250 -10.72 41.84 -12.92
CA ALA A 250 -11.62 42.76 -13.63
C ALA A 250 -12.86 43.18 -12.81
N ASP A 251 -13.35 42.33 -11.90
CA ASP A 251 -14.65 42.52 -11.23
C ASP A 251 -14.57 42.97 -9.75
N GLY A 252 -13.37 43.16 -9.19
CA GLY A 252 -13.13 43.92 -7.95
C GLY A 252 -13.92 43.51 -6.69
N SER A 253 -14.63 42.38 -6.72
CA SER A 253 -15.56 41.96 -5.67
C SER A 253 -15.54 40.44 -5.53
N GLY A 254 -14.84 39.96 -4.51
CA GLY A 254 -14.93 38.57 -4.03
C GLY A 254 -13.58 37.97 -3.68
N GLU A 255 -13.48 37.42 -2.47
CA GLU A 255 -12.46 36.43 -2.14
C GLU A 255 -12.55 35.29 -3.17
N GLY A 256 -11.57 35.19 -4.06
CA GLY A 256 -11.53 34.19 -5.13
C GLY A 256 -11.54 32.77 -4.56
N ARG A 257 -12.15 31.83 -5.29
CA ARG A 257 -12.12 30.42 -4.88
C ARG A 257 -10.70 29.87 -5.02
N THR A 258 -10.26 29.10 -4.04
CA THR A 258 -8.99 28.38 -4.16
C THR A 258 -9.12 27.32 -5.25
N THR A 259 -8.29 27.43 -6.28
CA THR A 259 -8.32 26.49 -7.41
C THR A 259 -7.38 25.31 -7.14
N VAL A 260 -7.89 24.10 -7.31
CA VAL A 260 -7.17 22.85 -7.07
C VAL A 260 -6.98 22.13 -8.40
N TYR A 261 -5.74 21.85 -8.78
CA TYR A 261 -5.39 21.14 -10.01
C TYR A 261 -4.94 19.72 -9.69
N ALA A 262 -5.55 18.72 -10.34
CA ALA A 262 -5.20 17.32 -10.15
C ALA A 262 -5.37 16.50 -11.44
N THR A 263 -4.63 15.40 -11.55
CA THR A 263 -4.98 14.35 -12.51
C THR A 263 -6.01 13.39 -11.89
N ASP A 264 -6.82 12.74 -12.72
CA ASP A 264 -7.79 11.74 -12.29
C ASP A 264 -7.17 10.60 -11.47
N MET A 265 -5.95 10.18 -11.80
CA MET A 265 -5.22 9.13 -11.09
C MET A 265 -4.88 9.54 -9.65
N VAL A 266 -4.40 10.77 -9.45
CA VAL A 266 -4.08 11.32 -8.11
C VAL A 266 -5.36 11.52 -7.32
N LEU A 267 -6.37 12.14 -7.94
CA LEU A 267 -7.64 12.41 -7.27
C LEU A 267 -8.37 11.11 -6.90
N ALA A 268 -8.41 10.12 -7.79
CA ALA A 268 -8.99 8.81 -7.51
C ALA A 268 -8.28 8.07 -6.38
N THR A 269 -6.97 8.29 -6.21
CA THR A 269 -6.19 7.71 -5.10
C THR A 269 -6.65 8.30 -3.75
N LEU A 270 -6.89 9.61 -3.67
CA LEU A 270 -7.46 10.23 -2.47
C LEU A 270 -8.92 9.80 -2.24
N MET A 271 -9.77 9.84 -3.28
CA MET A 271 -11.18 9.44 -3.18
C MET A 271 -11.35 8.00 -2.69
N CYS A 272 -10.43 7.10 -3.07
CA CYS A 272 -10.46 5.69 -2.70
C CYS A 272 -9.51 5.34 -1.53
N ALA A 273 -8.88 6.33 -0.89
CA ALA A 273 -7.91 6.13 0.19
C ALA A 273 -8.38 5.14 1.29
N PRO A 274 -9.65 5.14 1.75
CA PRO A 274 -10.10 4.23 2.80
C PRO A 274 -10.05 2.74 2.43
N ARG A 275 -9.98 2.42 1.13
CA ARG A 275 -9.89 1.03 0.62
C ARG A 275 -8.45 0.58 0.43
N SER A 276 -7.47 1.48 0.56
CA SER A 276 -6.07 1.18 0.29
C SER A 276 -5.42 0.38 1.44
N VAL A 277 -4.58 -0.59 1.08
CA VAL A 277 -3.76 -1.38 2.03
C VAL A 277 -2.28 -1.06 1.85
N TYR A 278 -1.79 -0.96 0.61
CA TYR A 278 -0.39 -0.61 0.35
C TYR A 278 -0.12 0.88 0.47
N SER A 279 1.13 1.24 0.78
CA SER A 279 1.62 2.63 0.88
C SER A 279 1.47 3.37 -0.44
N TRP A 280 1.14 4.66 -0.35
CA TRP A 280 1.17 5.60 -1.47
C TRP A 280 1.46 7.01 -0.95
N ASP A 281 1.97 7.85 -1.83
CA ASP A 281 2.31 9.23 -1.54
C ASP A 281 1.88 10.18 -2.66
N ILE A 282 1.39 11.35 -2.27
CA ILE A 282 0.94 12.43 -3.16
C ILE A 282 1.70 13.70 -2.77
N LEU A 283 2.31 14.33 -3.77
CA LEU A 283 2.98 15.60 -3.62
C LEU A 283 1.94 16.71 -3.69
N VAL A 284 2.06 17.71 -2.82
CA VAL A 284 1.17 18.86 -2.82
C VAL A 284 2.03 20.11 -2.92
N LYS A 285 1.73 20.96 -3.91
CA LYS A 285 2.33 22.29 -4.02
C LYS A 285 1.24 23.34 -3.86
N LYS A 286 1.33 24.14 -2.81
CA LYS A 286 0.43 25.27 -2.54
C LYS A 286 1.17 26.57 -2.81
N GLU A 287 0.70 27.35 -3.77
CA GLU A 287 1.32 28.62 -4.16
C GLU A 287 0.30 29.56 -4.82
N GLY A 288 0.16 30.77 -4.26
CA GLY A 288 -0.55 31.87 -4.90
C GLY A 288 -2.04 31.58 -5.11
N GLY A 289 -2.71 31.07 -4.07
CA GLY A 289 -4.15 30.75 -4.10
C GLY A 289 -4.51 29.49 -4.92
N ALA A 290 -3.52 28.73 -5.38
CA ALA A 290 -3.72 27.47 -6.09
C ALA A 290 -3.06 26.29 -5.36
N ILE A 291 -3.68 25.12 -5.44
CA ILE A 291 -3.15 23.86 -4.89
C ILE A 291 -2.98 22.87 -6.05
N TYR A 292 -1.77 22.35 -6.24
CA TYR A 292 -1.49 21.27 -7.17
C TYR A 292 -1.35 19.96 -6.42
N LEU A 293 -2.14 18.95 -6.80
CA LEU A 293 -2.03 17.58 -6.31
C LEU A 293 -1.29 16.75 -7.36
N ASP A 294 -0.02 16.48 -7.08
CA ASP A 294 0.95 15.84 -7.95
C ASP A 294 1.33 14.44 -7.49
N LYS A 295 1.98 13.69 -8.39
CA LYS A 295 2.61 12.40 -8.09
C LYS A 295 4.08 12.42 -8.48
N ARG A 296 4.89 11.56 -7.85
CA ARG A 296 6.24 11.28 -8.34
C ARG A 296 6.19 10.50 -9.65
N THR A 297 6.98 10.92 -10.63
CA THR A 297 7.12 10.23 -11.91
C THR A 297 7.70 8.83 -11.72
N GLY A 298 6.98 7.79 -12.15
CA GLY A 298 7.40 6.41 -11.95
C GLY A 298 7.25 5.90 -10.50
N GLY A 299 6.52 6.65 -9.66
CA GLY A 299 6.18 6.24 -8.30
C GLY A 299 5.09 5.17 -8.25
N VAL A 300 4.75 4.72 -7.04
CA VAL A 300 3.78 3.62 -6.81
C VAL A 300 2.37 3.91 -7.32
N ILE A 301 2.00 5.19 -7.51
CA ILE A 301 0.70 5.58 -8.06
C ILE A 301 0.57 5.20 -9.55
N ASP A 302 1.69 5.19 -10.29
CA ASP A 302 1.73 4.77 -11.69
C ASP A 302 1.64 3.24 -11.85
N GLU A 303 1.86 2.50 -10.76
CA GLU A 303 1.76 1.04 -10.75
C GLU A 303 0.34 0.53 -10.44
N THR A 304 0.01 -0.62 -11.03
CA THR A 304 -1.28 -1.29 -10.80
C THR A 304 -1.13 -2.38 -9.74
N THR A 305 -1.81 -2.23 -8.61
CA THR A 305 -1.75 -3.21 -7.50
C THR A 305 -2.43 -4.54 -7.86
N VAL A 306 -1.95 -5.63 -7.26
CA VAL A 306 -2.51 -6.98 -7.47
C VAL A 306 -2.81 -7.63 -6.13
N SER A 307 -4.05 -8.09 -5.97
CA SER A 307 -4.57 -8.77 -4.78
C SER A 307 -4.35 -7.99 -3.48
N GLU A 308 -4.36 -6.65 -3.56
CA GLU A 308 -4.12 -5.73 -2.44
C GLU A 308 -5.07 -5.93 -1.27
N THR A 309 -6.35 -6.19 -1.56
CA THR A 309 -7.40 -6.35 -0.53
C THR A 309 -7.80 -7.80 -0.34
N SER A 310 -6.98 -8.73 -0.84
CA SER A 310 -7.18 -10.18 -0.62
C SER A 310 -7.09 -10.50 0.88
N PRO A 311 -7.95 -11.41 1.40
CA PRO A 311 -7.78 -11.94 2.76
C PRO A 311 -6.46 -12.69 2.95
N GLU A 312 -5.90 -13.22 1.87
CA GLU A 312 -4.58 -13.86 1.85
C GLU A 312 -3.59 -12.90 1.17
N PRO A 313 -2.75 -12.20 1.96
CA PRO A 313 -1.85 -11.18 1.44
C PRO A 313 -0.72 -11.80 0.60
N ILE A 314 -0.31 -11.10 -0.46
CA ILE A 314 0.83 -11.50 -1.28
C ILE A 314 2.14 -11.13 -0.58
N ALA A 315 3.06 -12.09 -0.47
CA ALA A 315 4.36 -11.87 0.12
C ALA A 315 5.20 -10.84 -0.68
N PRO A 316 5.95 -9.94 -0.02
CA PRO A 316 6.86 -8.98 -0.66
C PRO A 316 8.20 -9.63 -1.08
N ASP A 317 8.16 -10.84 -1.61
CA ASP A 317 9.34 -11.59 -2.07
C ASP A 317 9.89 -10.98 -3.37
N LYS A 318 11.11 -10.44 -3.33
CA LYS A 318 11.75 -9.80 -4.50
C LYS A 318 12.18 -10.81 -5.57
N GLU A 319 12.44 -12.06 -5.20
CA GLU A 319 12.93 -13.09 -6.11
C GLU A 319 11.78 -13.81 -6.82
N SER A 320 10.69 -14.09 -6.10
CA SER A 320 9.53 -14.77 -6.66
C SER A 320 8.81 -13.94 -7.73
N ILE A 321 8.49 -14.56 -8.87
CA ILE A 321 7.63 -13.97 -9.92
C ILE A 321 6.21 -13.64 -9.43
N ASN A 322 5.81 -14.20 -8.29
CA ASN A 322 4.52 -13.96 -7.65
C ASN A 322 4.67 -13.07 -6.40
N GLY A 323 5.85 -12.48 -6.19
CA GLY A 323 6.03 -11.45 -5.18
C GLY A 323 5.33 -10.15 -5.55
N HIS A 324 4.90 -9.42 -4.52
CA HIS A 324 4.11 -8.18 -4.64
C HIS A 324 4.63 -7.24 -5.74
N PHE A 325 5.90 -6.84 -5.67
CA PHE A 325 6.50 -5.88 -6.62
C PHE A 325 6.50 -6.38 -8.07
N LYS A 326 6.83 -7.65 -8.31
CA LYS A 326 6.87 -8.21 -9.66
C LYS A 326 5.47 -8.32 -10.27
N LEU A 327 4.46 -8.64 -9.44
CA LEU A 327 3.07 -8.66 -9.87
C LEU A 327 2.54 -7.26 -10.21
N CYS A 328 2.90 -6.23 -9.43
CA CYS A 328 2.52 -4.84 -9.75
C CYS A 328 3.11 -4.39 -11.09
N LYS A 329 4.40 -4.66 -11.34
CA LYS A 329 5.05 -4.35 -12.62
C LYS A 329 4.41 -5.08 -13.80
N GLU A 330 4.11 -6.38 -13.63
CA GLU A 330 3.42 -7.17 -14.65
C GLU A 330 2.02 -6.63 -14.95
N ALA A 331 1.22 -6.34 -13.92
CA ALA A 331 -0.12 -5.79 -14.08
C ALA A 331 -0.11 -4.40 -14.74
N THR A 332 0.91 -3.60 -14.44
CA THR A 332 1.13 -2.29 -15.06
C THR A 332 1.42 -2.46 -16.55
N MET A 333 2.34 -3.36 -16.92
CA MET A 333 2.62 -3.66 -18.33
C MET A 333 1.36 -4.12 -19.08
N ILE A 334 0.57 -5.02 -18.47
CA ILE A 334 -0.70 -5.47 -19.05
C ILE A 334 -1.65 -4.28 -19.28
N ASN A 335 -1.75 -3.36 -18.32
CA ASN A 335 -2.61 -2.17 -18.42
C ASN A 335 -2.04 -1.07 -19.32
N THR A 336 -0.75 -1.08 -19.65
CA THR A 336 -0.18 -0.25 -20.72
C THR A 336 -0.53 -0.80 -22.10
N VAL A 337 -0.48 -2.12 -22.28
CA VAL A 337 -0.66 -2.76 -23.59
C VAL A 337 -2.12 -2.97 -23.95
N PHE A 338 -2.94 -3.48 -23.02
CA PHE A 338 -4.30 -3.90 -23.30
C PHE A 338 -5.17 -2.79 -23.91
N PRO A 339 -5.21 -1.56 -23.36
CA PRO A 339 -6.04 -0.48 -23.91
C PRO A 339 -5.71 -0.17 -25.37
N MET A 340 -4.42 -0.18 -25.74
CA MET A 340 -3.98 0.06 -27.12
C MET A 340 -4.27 -1.13 -28.05
N GLN A 341 -4.17 -2.36 -27.54
CA GLN A 341 -4.33 -3.56 -28.34
C GLN A 341 -5.79 -3.82 -28.76
N VAL A 342 -6.77 -3.40 -27.94
CA VAL A 342 -8.20 -3.61 -28.21
C VAL A 342 -8.82 -2.54 -29.12
N LEU A 343 -8.01 -1.58 -29.58
CA LEU A 343 -8.41 -0.55 -30.53
C LEU A 343 -8.12 -1.01 -31.96
N LYS A 344 -8.91 -0.50 -32.91
CA LYS A 344 -8.64 -0.68 -34.34
C LYS A 344 -7.36 0.07 -34.72
N THR A 345 -6.48 -0.60 -35.46
CA THR A 345 -5.27 0.01 -36.04
C THR A 345 -5.62 1.02 -37.15
N GLN A 346 -4.67 1.93 -37.43
CA GLN A 346 -4.77 3.22 -38.16
C GLN A 346 -5.48 3.28 -39.53
N ASP A 347 -5.97 2.16 -40.09
CA ASP A 347 -6.83 2.15 -41.28
C ASP A 347 -8.32 2.42 -40.95
N GLY A 348 -8.64 2.72 -39.69
CA GLY A 348 -9.98 3.06 -39.21
C GLY A 348 -10.21 4.56 -39.05
N ALA A 349 -11.48 4.98 -39.15
CA ALA A 349 -11.90 6.32 -38.73
C ALA A 349 -11.41 6.61 -37.30
N THR A 350 -10.82 7.78 -37.08
CA THR A 350 -10.46 8.28 -35.76
C THR A 350 -11.55 9.23 -35.26
N TYR A 351 -11.61 9.43 -33.94
CA TYR A 351 -12.50 10.38 -33.31
C TYR A 351 -11.69 11.57 -32.80
N ASP A 352 -11.94 12.74 -33.39
CA ASP A 352 -11.32 13.99 -32.97
C ASP A 352 -12.01 14.53 -31.71
N MET A 353 -11.22 14.80 -30.67
CA MET A 353 -11.70 15.38 -29.41
C MET A 353 -11.78 16.91 -29.48
N GLY A 354 -11.41 17.54 -30.60
CA GLY A 354 -11.55 18.97 -30.86
C GLY A 354 -10.23 19.72 -30.78
N SER A 355 -9.47 19.55 -29.70
CA SER A 355 -8.11 20.12 -29.58
C SER A 355 -7.03 19.06 -29.75
N LYS A 356 -5.84 19.44 -30.24
CA LYS A 356 -4.69 18.55 -30.29
C LYS A 356 -4.25 18.14 -28.88
N SER A 357 -3.65 16.95 -28.75
CA SER A 357 -3.07 16.52 -27.49
C SER A 357 -1.90 17.44 -27.10
N PRO A 358 -1.84 17.96 -25.87
CA PRO A 358 -0.75 18.81 -25.42
C PRO A 358 0.54 18.02 -25.13
N PHE A 359 0.49 16.68 -25.12
CA PHE A 359 1.62 15.82 -24.72
C PHE A 359 2.15 14.93 -25.84
N ALA A 360 1.39 14.79 -26.94
CA ALA A 360 1.80 13.95 -28.04
C ALA A 360 2.91 14.65 -28.86
N PRO A 361 4.02 13.96 -29.18
CA PRO A 361 5.00 14.46 -30.13
C PRO A 361 4.36 14.72 -31.50
N GLU A 362 4.82 15.72 -32.25
CA GLU A 362 4.22 16.09 -33.55
C GLU A 362 4.12 14.91 -34.55
N ASN A 363 5.04 13.96 -34.47
CA ASN A 363 5.13 12.81 -35.38
C ASN A 363 4.44 11.54 -34.87
N GLN A 364 3.78 11.57 -33.71
CA GLN A 364 3.13 10.41 -33.12
C GLN A 364 1.69 10.73 -32.70
N PRO A 365 0.71 9.83 -32.93
CA PRO A 365 -0.62 10.02 -32.39
C PRO A 365 -0.60 10.05 -30.86
N SER A 366 -1.60 10.68 -30.25
CA SER A 366 -1.78 10.55 -28.81
C SER A 366 -2.22 9.12 -28.46
N THR A 367 -1.66 8.52 -27.41
CA THR A 367 -2.15 7.21 -26.93
C THR A 367 -3.43 7.31 -26.12
N LYS A 368 -3.76 8.51 -25.65
CA LYS A 368 -4.94 8.82 -24.84
C LYS A 368 -5.56 10.14 -25.28
N GLY A 369 -6.85 10.29 -25.02
CA GLY A 369 -7.53 11.58 -25.01
C GLY A 369 -7.59 12.13 -23.58
N HIS A 370 -7.72 13.44 -23.44
CA HIS A 370 -7.84 14.11 -22.16
C HIS A 370 -9.10 14.96 -22.14
N VAL A 371 -9.87 14.85 -21.06
CA VAL A 371 -11.04 15.69 -20.79
C VAL A 371 -10.73 16.51 -19.53
N TYR A 372 -10.78 17.83 -19.63
CA TYR A 372 -10.56 18.74 -18.52
C TYR A 372 -11.91 19.22 -18.02
N LYS A 373 -12.17 19.02 -16.72
CA LYS A 373 -13.43 19.39 -16.08
C LYS A 373 -13.19 20.11 -14.77
N SER A 374 -14.06 21.07 -14.46
CA SER A 374 -14.07 21.82 -13.21
C SER A 374 -15.32 21.46 -12.39
N TRP A 375 -15.14 21.23 -11.10
CA TRP A 375 -16.22 21.03 -10.13
C TRP A 375 -16.14 22.09 -9.04
N PRO A 376 -17.22 22.85 -8.79
CA PRO A 376 -17.32 23.63 -7.56
C PRO A 376 -17.52 22.67 -6.38
N LEU A 377 -16.68 22.80 -5.35
CA LEU A 377 -16.68 21.97 -4.17
C LEU A 377 -16.89 22.84 -2.93
N GLY A 378 -18.15 22.92 -2.50
CA GLY A 378 -18.58 23.93 -1.53
C GLY A 378 -18.48 25.34 -2.09
N ASP A 379 -18.35 26.33 -1.22
CA ASP A 379 -18.23 27.73 -1.62
C ASP A 379 -16.77 28.15 -1.85
N LYS A 380 -15.81 27.38 -1.32
CA LYS A 380 -14.39 27.74 -1.23
C LYS A 380 -13.53 27.23 -2.38
N TYR A 381 -13.80 26.03 -2.89
CA TYR A 381 -12.88 25.33 -3.79
C TYR A 381 -13.45 25.17 -5.19
N GLU A 382 -12.59 25.33 -6.18
CA GLU A 382 -12.82 24.88 -7.55
C GLU A 382 -11.82 23.77 -7.88
N VAL A 383 -12.30 22.54 -8.10
CA VAL A 383 -11.44 21.39 -8.39
C VAL A 383 -11.41 21.13 -9.89
N VAL A 384 -10.27 21.39 -10.51
CA VAL A 384 -10.01 21.21 -11.94
C VAL A 384 -9.23 19.91 -12.14
N VAL A 385 -9.79 18.99 -12.93
CA VAL A 385 -9.26 17.63 -13.09
C VAL A 385 -9.05 17.31 -14.56
N ARG A 386 -7.87 16.77 -14.89
CA ARG A 386 -7.60 16.13 -16.18
C ARG A 386 -7.93 14.65 -16.09
N CYS A 387 -8.85 14.20 -16.92
CA CYS A 387 -9.31 12.81 -16.96
C CYS A 387 -8.86 12.14 -18.26
N ASP A 388 -8.31 10.94 -18.14
CA ASP A 388 -7.80 10.17 -19.27
C ASP A 388 -8.91 9.30 -19.90
N VAL A 389 -9.02 9.36 -21.22
CA VAL A 389 -9.93 8.55 -22.03
C VAL A 389 -9.11 7.68 -22.99
N ASP A 390 -9.40 6.39 -23.03
CA ASP A 390 -8.58 5.43 -23.79
C ASP A 390 -9.07 5.24 -25.24
N GLY A 391 -10.35 5.46 -25.51
CA GLY A 391 -10.91 5.36 -26.86
C GLY A 391 -12.40 5.63 -26.94
N VAL A 392 -12.99 5.27 -28.07
CA VAL A 392 -14.43 5.41 -28.31
C VAL A 392 -15.11 4.09 -28.69
N MET A 393 -16.39 3.99 -28.38
CA MET A 393 -17.25 2.87 -28.74
C MET A 393 -18.54 3.37 -29.40
N GLU A 394 -19.12 2.56 -30.29
CA GLU A 394 -20.48 2.81 -30.75
C GLU A 394 -21.47 2.14 -29.81
N SER A 395 -22.38 2.92 -29.22
CA SER A 395 -23.46 2.47 -28.34
C SER A 395 -24.76 3.10 -28.81
N LYS A 396 -25.79 2.28 -29.10
CA LYS A 396 -27.11 2.74 -29.56
C LYS A 396 -27.06 3.76 -30.72
N GLY A 397 -26.11 3.61 -31.64
CA GLY A 397 -25.95 4.51 -32.79
C GLY A 397 -25.21 5.82 -32.49
N GLN A 398 -24.73 6.03 -31.26
CA GLN A 398 -23.91 7.16 -30.87
C GLN A 398 -22.47 6.73 -30.56
N THR A 399 -21.51 7.60 -30.85
CA THR A 399 -20.11 7.43 -30.45
C THR A 399 -19.96 7.92 -29.03
N VAL A 400 -19.50 7.04 -28.14
CA VAL A 400 -19.39 7.29 -26.70
C VAL A 400 -17.95 7.09 -26.24
N LEU A 401 -17.52 7.90 -25.27
CA LEU A 401 -16.19 7.78 -24.67
C LEU A 401 -16.09 6.52 -23.82
N ALA A 402 -14.93 5.88 -23.85
CA ALA A 402 -14.70 4.63 -23.13
C ALA A 402 -13.31 4.57 -22.47
N ASN A 403 -13.27 3.91 -21.31
CA ASN A 403 -12.03 3.49 -20.67
C ASN A 403 -11.86 1.97 -20.77
N PHE A 404 -10.63 1.55 -21.04
CA PHE A 404 -10.23 0.14 -21.11
C PHE A 404 -9.25 -0.15 -19.97
N ARG A 405 -9.57 -1.15 -19.15
CA ARG A 405 -8.72 -1.62 -18.06
C ARG A 405 -8.64 -3.14 -18.08
N ALA A 406 -7.54 -3.70 -17.61
CA ALA A 406 -7.30 -5.14 -17.64
C ALA A 406 -7.13 -5.69 -16.22
N LEU A 407 -8.02 -6.61 -15.85
CA LEU A 407 -7.83 -7.51 -14.73
C LEU A 407 -6.86 -8.62 -15.15
N ASN A 408 -6.00 -9.03 -14.23
CA ASN A 408 -4.94 -10.01 -14.49
C ASN A 408 -4.99 -11.22 -13.55
N GLU A 409 -5.01 -12.42 -14.11
CA GLU A 409 -4.86 -13.70 -13.37
C GLU A 409 -3.43 -14.23 -13.54
N PHE A 410 -2.71 -14.35 -12.42
CA PHE A 410 -1.31 -14.81 -12.41
C PHE A 410 -1.18 -16.29 -12.02
N ASP A 411 -1.94 -16.76 -11.03
CA ASP A 411 -2.00 -18.17 -10.64
C ASP A 411 -3.40 -18.50 -10.08
N PRO A 412 -4.19 -19.35 -10.76
CA PRO A 412 -5.57 -19.65 -10.36
C PRO A 412 -5.69 -20.27 -8.96
N ARG A 413 -4.61 -20.89 -8.47
CA ARG A 413 -4.55 -21.52 -7.15
C ARG A 413 -4.41 -20.49 -6.03
N ILE A 414 -3.88 -19.31 -6.34
CA ILE A 414 -3.68 -18.20 -5.40
C ILE A 414 -4.83 -17.19 -5.55
N THR A 415 -5.20 -16.84 -6.78
CA THR A 415 -6.32 -15.91 -7.05
C THR A 415 -7.67 -16.48 -6.61
N GLY A 416 -7.78 -17.82 -6.56
CA GLY A 416 -8.88 -18.56 -5.94
C GLY A 416 -9.92 -19.10 -6.93
N VAL A 417 -9.98 -18.58 -8.15
CA VAL A 417 -10.91 -19.03 -9.20
C VAL A 417 -10.15 -19.13 -10.51
N ASP A 418 -10.18 -20.30 -11.15
CA ASP A 418 -9.62 -20.51 -12.49
C ASP A 418 -10.50 -19.85 -13.56
N TRP A 419 -10.01 -18.75 -14.14
CA TRP A 419 -10.79 -17.99 -15.10
C TRP A 419 -11.05 -18.77 -16.39
N ARG A 420 -10.11 -19.60 -16.86
CA ARG A 420 -10.29 -20.37 -18.10
C ARG A 420 -11.47 -21.33 -18.01
N GLN A 421 -11.76 -21.84 -16.81
CA GLN A 421 -12.90 -22.71 -16.56
C GLN A 421 -14.19 -21.96 -16.27
N LYS A 422 -14.10 -20.76 -15.68
CA LYS A 422 -15.24 -20.08 -15.04
C LYS A 422 -15.73 -18.82 -15.74
N ILE A 423 -14.94 -18.18 -16.60
CA ILE A 423 -15.31 -16.88 -17.18
C ILE A 423 -16.52 -16.94 -18.12
N GLU A 424 -16.78 -18.10 -18.74
CA GLU A 424 -17.94 -18.30 -19.63
C GLU A 424 -19.22 -18.59 -18.82
N ASN A 425 -19.16 -19.53 -17.88
CA ASN A 425 -20.34 -20.03 -17.17
C ASN A 425 -20.63 -19.30 -15.84
N GLN A 426 -19.62 -18.69 -15.23
CA GLN A 426 -19.66 -18.11 -13.88
C GLN A 426 -18.95 -16.74 -13.82
N ARG A 427 -19.16 -15.91 -14.85
CA ARG A 427 -18.55 -14.57 -14.95
C ARG A 427 -18.77 -13.71 -13.71
N GLY A 428 -19.96 -13.78 -13.11
CA GLY A 428 -20.27 -13.07 -11.87
C GLY A 428 -19.41 -13.51 -10.68
N ALA A 429 -19.06 -14.80 -10.59
CA ALA A 429 -18.20 -15.32 -9.52
C ALA A 429 -16.73 -14.88 -9.71
N VAL A 430 -16.26 -14.83 -10.96
CA VAL A 430 -14.94 -14.28 -11.29
C VAL A 430 -14.87 -12.82 -10.87
N LEU A 431 -15.83 -12.00 -11.30
CA LEU A 431 -15.88 -10.58 -10.94
C LEU A 431 -16.02 -10.37 -9.42
N ALA A 432 -16.83 -11.17 -8.72
CA ALA A 432 -16.97 -11.07 -7.27
C ALA A 432 -15.65 -11.37 -6.53
N THR A 433 -14.87 -12.34 -7.03
CA THR A 433 -13.55 -12.67 -6.49
C THR A 433 -12.58 -11.50 -6.72
N GLU A 434 -12.60 -10.91 -7.91
CA GLU A 434 -11.79 -9.74 -8.23
C GLU A 434 -12.18 -8.50 -7.43
N LEU A 435 -13.48 -8.26 -7.19
CA LEU A 435 -13.95 -7.16 -6.35
C LEU A 435 -13.47 -7.30 -4.90
N LYS A 436 -13.35 -8.53 -4.41
CA LYS A 436 -12.83 -8.83 -3.08
C LYS A 436 -11.32 -8.63 -3.01
N ASN A 437 -10.57 -9.18 -3.98
CA ASN A 437 -9.11 -9.17 -3.95
C ASN A 437 -8.50 -7.83 -4.41
N ASN A 438 -9.20 -7.08 -5.25
CA ASN A 438 -8.71 -5.88 -5.92
C ASN A 438 -9.66 -4.68 -5.71
N SER A 439 -10.27 -4.57 -4.54
CA SER A 439 -11.30 -3.57 -4.23
C SER A 439 -10.82 -2.14 -4.49
N ASN A 440 -9.63 -1.79 -3.99
CA ASN A 440 -9.04 -0.47 -4.17
C ASN A 440 -8.78 -0.14 -5.65
N LYS A 441 -8.13 -1.06 -6.38
CA LYS A 441 -7.85 -0.93 -7.82
C LYS A 441 -9.12 -0.68 -8.63
N LEU A 442 -10.14 -1.51 -8.46
CA LEU A 442 -11.41 -1.37 -9.18
C LEU A 442 -12.15 -0.09 -8.81
N SER A 443 -12.04 0.36 -7.55
CA SER A 443 -12.62 1.64 -7.11
C SER A 443 -11.94 2.82 -7.79
N LYS A 444 -10.60 2.83 -7.86
CA LYS A 444 -9.83 3.88 -8.56
C LYS A 444 -10.19 3.97 -10.05
N TRP A 445 -10.26 2.83 -10.75
CA TRP A 445 -10.65 2.80 -12.17
C TRP A 445 -12.08 3.31 -12.38
N THR A 446 -12.99 2.98 -11.47
CA THR A 446 -14.37 3.45 -11.54
C THR A 446 -14.47 4.94 -11.27
N ALA A 447 -13.74 5.46 -10.28
CA ALA A 447 -13.67 6.89 -9.98
C ALA A 447 -13.12 7.69 -11.18
N GLN A 448 -12.03 7.23 -11.80
CA GLN A 448 -11.47 7.85 -13.02
C GLN A 448 -12.52 7.92 -14.15
N ALA A 449 -13.22 6.80 -14.40
CA ALA A 449 -14.25 6.73 -15.44
C ALA A 449 -15.43 7.68 -15.14
N VAL A 450 -15.87 7.77 -13.89
CA VAL A 450 -16.94 8.69 -13.47
C VAL A 450 -16.52 10.15 -13.61
N LEU A 451 -15.31 10.51 -13.17
CA LEU A 451 -14.76 11.86 -13.29
C LEU A 451 -14.68 12.29 -14.76
N GLY A 452 -14.10 11.43 -15.61
CA GLY A 452 -13.97 11.64 -17.05
C GLY A 452 -15.30 11.69 -17.80
N GLY A 453 -16.41 11.30 -17.16
CA GLY A 453 -17.72 11.28 -17.80
C GLY A 453 -17.81 10.27 -18.96
N VAL A 454 -17.03 9.18 -18.90
CA VAL A 454 -17.10 8.14 -19.93
C VAL A 454 -18.36 7.31 -19.74
N GLU A 455 -18.90 6.79 -20.84
CA GLU A 455 -20.15 6.01 -20.79
C GLU A 455 -19.88 4.51 -20.61
N VAL A 456 -18.70 4.05 -21.02
CA VAL A 456 -18.33 2.64 -20.96
C VAL A 456 -16.99 2.47 -20.26
N LEU A 457 -17.00 1.76 -19.14
CA LEU A 457 -15.82 1.14 -18.56
C LEU A 457 -15.78 -0.32 -19.02
N LYS A 458 -14.79 -0.70 -19.82
CA LYS A 458 -14.63 -2.06 -20.31
C LYS A 458 -13.44 -2.74 -19.64
N LEU A 459 -13.71 -3.86 -18.99
CA LEU A 459 -12.73 -4.71 -18.32
C LEU A 459 -12.32 -5.86 -19.23
N GLY A 460 -11.02 -6.00 -19.48
CA GLY A 460 -10.41 -7.18 -20.05
C GLY A 460 -10.03 -8.18 -18.98
N TYR A 461 -10.23 -9.46 -19.28
CA TYR A 461 -9.73 -10.57 -18.47
C TYR A 461 -8.49 -11.13 -19.15
N VAL A 462 -7.33 -10.85 -18.57
CA VAL A 462 -6.02 -11.27 -19.07
C VAL A 462 -5.44 -12.32 -18.12
N ALA A 463 -5.09 -13.50 -18.63
CA ALA A 463 -4.47 -14.54 -17.82
C ALA A 463 -3.08 -14.87 -18.36
N ARG A 464 -2.13 -15.24 -17.48
CA ARG A 464 -0.88 -15.86 -17.93
C ARG A 464 -1.21 -17.11 -18.77
N THR A 465 -0.47 -17.36 -19.85
CA THR A 465 -0.62 -18.59 -20.65
C THR A 465 -0.23 -19.81 -19.82
N HIS A 466 0.79 -19.67 -18.97
CA HIS A 466 1.20 -20.67 -18.01
C HIS A 466 1.53 -19.98 -16.68
N HIS A 467 1.03 -20.49 -15.55
CA HIS A 467 1.12 -19.81 -14.25
C HIS A 467 2.57 -19.56 -13.77
N LYS A 468 3.55 -20.35 -14.26
CA LYS A 468 5.00 -20.16 -14.00
C LYS A 468 5.70 -19.18 -14.95
N ASP A 469 5.01 -18.63 -15.94
CA ASP A 469 5.59 -17.75 -16.95
C ASP A 469 4.87 -16.41 -16.96
N ASN A 470 5.52 -15.38 -16.43
CA ASN A 470 5.00 -14.02 -16.33
C ASN A 470 5.26 -13.16 -17.59
N LYS A 471 5.79 -13.75 -18.68
CA LYS A 471 6.11 -13.02 -19.92
C LYS A 471 5.09 -13.23 -21.04
N ARG A 472 4.18 -14.19 -20.88
CA ARG A 472 3.18 -14.54 -21.89
C ARG A 472 1.79 -14.52 -21.29
N HIS A 473 0.94 -13.70 -21.88
CA HIS A 473 -0.43 -13.49 -21.45
C HIS A 473 -1.39 -13.65 -22.62
N ALA A 474 -2.63 -14.02 -22.29
CA ALA A 474 -3.71 -14.13 -23.24
C ALA A 474 -4.95 -13.40 -22.70
N ILE A 475 -5.62 -12.67 -23.59
CA ILE A 475 -6.94 -12.11 -23.35
C ILE A 475 -7.93 -13.25 -23.54
N ILE A 476 -8.70 -13.55 -22.49
CA ILE A 476 -9.65 -14.68 -22.46
C ILE A 476 -11.11 -14.21 -22.43
N GLY A 477 -11.34 -12.91 -22.29
CA GLY A 477 -12.67 -12.31 -22.38
C GLY A 477 -12.67 -10.82 -22.07
N THR A 478 -13.80 -10.19 -22.35
CA THR A 478 -14.06 -8.78 -22.02
C THR A 478 -15.46 -8.61 -21.45
N GLN A 479 -15.67 -7.56 -20.66
CA GLN A 479 -16.95 -7.21 -20.06
C GLN A 479 -17.09 -5.69 -19.98
N SER A 480 -18.24 -5.17 -20.41
CA SER A 480 -18.56 -3.74 -20.37
C SER A 480 -19.48 -3.41 -19.21
N PHE A 481 -19.24 -2.25 -18.60
CA PHE A 481 -20.07 -1.67 -17.56
C PHE A 481 -20.31 -0.20 -17.86
N LYS A 482 -21.45 0.32 -17.40
CA LYS A 482 -21.62 1.76 -17.23
C LYS A 482 -20.95 2.18 -15.93
N PRO A 483 -20.09 3.23 -15.91
CA PRO A 483 -19.33 3.57 -14.71
C PRO A 483 -20.18 3.85 -13.47
N LYS A 484 -21.30 4.58 -13.61
CA LYS A 484 -22.20 4.88 -12.48
C LYS A 484 -22.88 3.63 -11.93
N ASP A 485 -23.32 2.71 -12.79
CA ASP A 485 -23.92 1.44 -12.36
C ASP A 485 -22.89 0.57 -11.66
N PHE A 486 -21.66 0.53 -12.18
CA PHE A 486 -20.56 -0.20 -11.57
C PHE A 486 -20.14 0.40 -10.22
N ALA A 487 -20.09 1.74 -10.11
CA ALA A 487 -19.84 2.44 -8.84
C ALA A 487 -20.84 2.01 -7.77
N ASN A 488 -22.12 1.95 -8.11
CA ASN A 488 -23.17 1.45 -7.22
C ASN A 488 -22.94 -0.03 -6.85
N GLN A 489 -22.60 -0.88 -7.83
CA GLN A 489 -22.32 -2.31 -7.60
C GLN A 489 -21.16 -2.54 -6.62
N ILE A 490 -20.14 -1.68 -6.65
CA ILE A 490 -18.95 -1.78 -5.78
C ILE A 490 -19.05 -0.92 -4.52
N ASN A 491 -20.23 -0.34 -4.25
CA ASN A 491 -20.51 0.56 -3.13
C ASN A 491 -19.56 1.78 -3.07
N LEU A 492 -19.20 2.34 -4.22
CA LEU A 492 -18.42 3.57 -4.34
C LEU A 492 -19.40 4.74 -4.52
N LYS A 493 -19.56 5.56 -3.48
CA LYS A 493 -20.49 6.69 -3.47
C LYS A 493 -19.75 7.98 -3.83
N GLU A 494 -20.22 8.69 -4.84
CA GLU A 494 -19.62 9.95 -5.31
C GLU A 494 -19.56 10.99 -4.17
N ASP A 495 -20.62 11.13 -3.38
CA ASP A 495 -20.67 12.08 -2.27
C ASP A 495 -19.58 11.79 -1.21
N SER A 496 -19.33 10.51 -0.93
CA SER A 496 -18.25 10.12 -0.01
C SER A 496 -16.87 10.43 -0.59
N CYS A 497 -16.67 10.20 -1.89
CA CYS A 497 -15.43 10.55 -2.58
C CYS A 497 -15.14 12.06 -2.47
N TRP A 498 -16.12 12.91 -2.78
CA TRP A 498 -15.97 14.36 -2.70
C TRP A 498 -15.84 14.88 -1.26
N GLY A 499 -16.51 14.24 -0.30
CA GLY A 499 -16.33 14.55 1.12
C GLY A 499 -14.90 14.29 1.61
N ILE A 500 -14.25 13.23 1.12
CA ILE A 500 -12.84 12.96 1.41
C ILE A 500 -11.93 14.03 0.81
N ILE A 501 -12.16 14.41 -0.45
CA ILE A 501 -11.38 15.48 -1.10
C ILE A 501 -11.51 16.79 -0.31
N HIS A 502 -12.73 17.20 0.03
CA HIS A 502 -12.97 18.42 0.80
C HIS A 502 -12.23 18.41 2.14
N ALA A 503 -12.23 17.29 2.86
CA ALA A 503 -11.53 17.20 4.14
C ALA A 503 -10.01 17.34 4.00
N PHE A 504 -9.40 16.79 2.94
CA PHE A 504 -7.97 17.02 2.68
C PHE A 504 -7.70 18.48 2.30
N LEU A 505 -8.57 19.10 1.51
CA LEU A 505 -8.42 20.51 1.13
C LEU A 505 -8.56 21.46 2.33
N ASP A 506 -9.52 21.23 3.22
CA ASP A 506 -9.68 22.01 4.45
C ASP A 506 -8.44 21.94 5.36
N LEU A 507 -7.72 20.81 5.36
CA LEU A 507 -6.48 20.66 6.12
C LEU A 507 -5.33 21.43 5.45
N LEU A 508 -5.20 21.31 4.12
CA LEU A 508 -4.18 22.03 3.35
C LEU A 508 -4.41 23.55 3.35
N ASP A 509 -5.66 24.00 3.46
CA ASP A 509 -6.00 25.41 3.48
C ASP A 509 -5.49 26.13 4.74
N LYS A 510 -5.44 25.41 5.87
CA LYS A 510 -4.89 25.91 7.14
C LYS A 510 -3.37 26.06 7.15
N MET A 511 -2.68 25.45 6.18
CA MET A 511 -1.23 25.46 6.08
C MET A 511 -0.78 26.70 5.29
N GLU A 512 0.42 27.20 5.53
CA GLU A 512 0.98 28.29 4.70
C GLU A 512 1.34 27.79 3.29
N ASP A 513 1.71 28.70 2.38
CA ASP A 513 2.18 28.32 1.05
C ASP A 513 3.49 27.52 1.17
N GLY A 514 3.60 26.42 0.41
CA GLY A 514 4.70 25.48 0.59
C GLY A 514 4.52 24.14 -0.14
N THR A 515 5.44 23.23 0.15
CA THR A 515 5.48 21.87 -0.41
C THR A 515 5.20 20.82 0.65
N PHE A 516 4.19 19.99 0.41
CA PHE A 516 3.73 18.99 1.36
C PHE A 516 3.68 17.60 0.73
N LEU A 517 3.64 16.59 1.59
CA LEU A 517 3.51 15.19 1.21
C LEU A 517 2.36 14.55 1.98
N ILE A 518 1.32 14.10 1.25
CA ILE A 518 0.29 13.24 1.81
C ILE A 518 0.78 11.79 1.67
N PHE A 519 1.02 11.13 2.80
CA PHE A 519 1.61 9.80 2.85
C PHE A 519 0.71 8.83 3.60
N LYS A 520 0.34 7.73 2.96
CA LYS A 520 -0.34 6.61 3.61
C LYS A 520 0.69 5.63 4.16
N ASP A 521 0.53 5.24 5.43
CA ASP A 521 1.43 4.30 6.11
C ASP A 521 1.26 2.84 5.58
N PRO A 522 2.36 2.13 5.26
CA PRO A 522 2.28 0.78 4.67
C PRO A 522 1.63 -0.28 5.58
N ASN A 523 1.74 -0.10 6.90
CA ASN A 523 1.41 -1.15 7.88
C ASN A 523 0.33 -0.72 8.87
N ARG A 524 0.01 0.59 8.94
CA ARG A 524 -1.05 1.16 9.78
C ARG A 524 -2.11 1.84 8.91
N PRO A 525 -3.41 1.75 9.25
CA PRO A 525 -4.49 2.38 8.48
C PRO A 525 -4.59 3.89 8.77
N ILE A 526 -3.50 4.62 8.53
CA ILE A 526 -3.37 6.06 8.78
C ILE A 526 -2.72 6.75 7.59
N VAL A 527 -3.07 8.02 7.40
CA VAL A 527 -2.48 8.94 6.44
C VAL A 527 -1.89 10.10 7.23
N ARG A 528 -0.69 10.54 6.87
CA ARG A 528 -0.01 11.70 7.46
C ARG A 528 0.22 12.76 6.39
N ILE A 529 0.17 14.02 6.80
CA ILE A 529 0.60 15.14 5.97
C ILE A 529 1.92 15.63 6.55
N TYR A 530 2.97 15.60 5.73
CA TYR A 530 4.27 16.13 6.08
C TYR A 530 4.53 17.46 5.38
N GLU A 531 5.18 18.38 6.07
CA GLU A 531 5.87 19.49 5.44
C GLU A 531 7.22 19.00 4.91
N THR A 532 7.53 19.33 3.66
CA THR A 532 8.77 18.89 3.01
C THR A 532 9.50 20.10 2.43
N PRO A 533 10.85 20.14 2.49
CA PRO A 533 11.61 21.16 1.79
C PRO A 533 11.33 21.14 0.28
N ALA A 534 11.34 22.31 -0.37
CA ALA A 534 11.10 22.41 -1.82
C ALA A 534 12.08 21.57 -2.67
N THR A 535 13.26 21.26 -2.13
CA THR A 535 14.30 20.44 -2.79
C THR A 535 14.15 18.94 -2.58
N ALA A 536 13.25 18.48 -1.68
CA ALA A 536 13.18 17.09 -1.22
C ALA A 536 13.01 16.06 -2.34
N PHE A 537 12.43 16.47 -3.48
CA PHE A 537 12.15 15.61 -4.63
C PHE A 537 12.78 16.10 -5.94
N VAL A 538 13.58 17.18 -5.90
CA VAL A 538 14.25 17.77 -7.08
C VAL A 538 15.67 17.23 -7.23
N SER A 539 16.37 17.00 -6.12
CA SER A 539 17.67 16.33 -6.12
C SER A 539 17.47 14.82 -6.04
N ASN A 540 17.99 14.10 -7.04
CA ASN A 540 18.51 12.76 -6.80
C ASN A 540 19.56 12.91 -5.69
N TYR A 541 19.18 12.73 -4.43
CA TYR A 541 20.11 12.45 -3.35
C TYR A 541 20.73 11.07 -3.65
N THR A 542 21.61 11.01 -4.65
CA THR A 542 22.74 10.09 -4.58
C THR A 542 23.44 10.44 -3.29
N GLU A 543 23.51 9.48 -2.37
CA GLU A 543 24.39 9.54 -1.21
C GLU A 543 25.71 10.15 -1.67
N GLU A 544 26.05 11.34 -1.16
CA GLU A 544 27.38 11.87 -1.37
C GLU A 544 28.35 10.87 -0.74
N TYR A 545 29.11 10.21 -1.60
CA TYR A 545 30.21 9.34 -1.22
C TYR A 545 31.18 10.18 -0.38
N ILE A 546 31.19 9.99 0.93
CA ILE A 546 32.24 10.55 1.79
C ILE A 546 33.54 9.89 1.34
N PRO A 547 34.50 10.64 0.76
CA PRO A 547 35.78 10.06 0.34
C PRO A 547 36.47 9.44 1.57
N GLU A 548 37.04 8.24 1.39
CA GLU A 548 37.76 7.48 2.43
C GLU A 548 38.81 8.29 3.22
N ASN A 549 39.27 9.44 2.69
CA ASN A 549 40.25 10.31 3.32
C ASN A 549 39.73 11.18 4.48
N GLU A 550 38.41 11.22 4.75
CA GLU A 550 37.85 11.95 5.91
C GLU A 550 37.33 11.04 7.02
N GLN A 551 37.53 9.71 6.92
CA GLN A 551 37.30 8.81 8.04
C GLN A 551 38.44 9.00 9.06
N ALA A 552 38.12 9.59 10.21
CA ALA A 552 39.05 9.77 11.31
C ALA A 552 39.69 8.42 11.69
N LEU A 553 41.01 8.33 11.50
CA LEU A 553 41.81 7.17 11.88
C LEU A 553 41.72 6.96 13.40
N PRO A 554 41.44 5.74 13.88
CA PRO A 554 41.46 5.43 15.30
C PRO A 554 42.89 5.58 15.84
N SER A 555 42.99 6.21 17.01
CA SER A 555 44.22 6.48 17.75
C SER A 555 45.01 5.20 18.00
N GLN A 556 46.26 5.14 17.51
CA GLN A 556 47.19 4.08 17.87
C GLN A 556 47.84 4.42 19.22
N ASP A 557 47.20 3.97 20.31
CA ASP A 557 47.87 3.82 21.60
C ASP A 557 47.60 2.42 22.11
N ASN A 558 48.62 1.55 21.95
CA ASN A 558 49.00 0.42 22.80
C ASN A 558 49.65 -0.69 21.96
N ALA A 559 50.92 -0.48 21.59
CA ALA A 559 51.81 -1.55 21.19
C ALA A 559 53.23 -1.21 21.65
N ASP A 560 53.44 -1.19 22.97
CA ASP A 560 54.77 -1.27 23.55
C ASP A 560 54.71 -2.15 24.80
N LYS A 561 55.03 -3.42 24.62
CA LYS A 561 55.79 -4.23 25.57
C LYS A 561 56.30 -5.48 24.84
N GLU A 562 57.52 -5.29 24.35
CA GLU A 562 58.41 -6.27 23.76
C GLU A 562 58.66 -7.48 24.67
N ASP A 563 58.83 -8.62 24.00
CA ASP A 563 59.55 -9.80 24.46
C ASP A 563 60.99 -9.44 24.88
N LYS A 564 61.46 -10.03 25.98
CA LYS A 564 62.88 -10.30 26.22
C LYS A 564 63.05 -11.74 26.71
N GLU A 565 63.54 -12.56 25.80
CA GLU A 565 64.61 -13.56 25.94
C GLU A 565 65.23 -13.74 27.35
N ASP A 566 65.26 -14.98 27.85
CA ASP A 566 66.47 -15.85 27.89
C ASP A 566 66.42 -16.93 28.99
N ASP A 567 66.92 -18.12 28.62
CA ASP A 567 67.62 -19.14 29.42
C ASP A 567 67.08 -19.60 30.80
N VAL A 568 66.56 -20.84 30.83
CA VAL A 568 67.08 -22.04 31.53
C VAL A 568 66.04 -23.16 31.52
#